data_AF-X1DV07-F1
#
_entry.id   AF-X1DV07-F1
#
_cell.length_a   1.000
_cell.length_b   1.000
_cell.length_c   1.000
_cell.angle_alpha   90.00
_cell.angle_beta   90.00
_cell.angle_gamma   90.00
#
_symmetry.space_group_name_H-M   'P 1'
#
loop_
_entity.id
_entity.type
_entity.pdbx_description
1 polymer ?
#
loop_
_entity_poly.entity_id
_entity_poly.type
_entity_poly.pdbx_seq_one_letter_code
_entity_poly.pdbx_strand_id
1 'polypeptide(L)'
;DNAGPLITGIGKAYKDYKRDIGIIGNPCHFQGLAKILVSDFNTGAERTSLRIAFACSSGGMTGCKYCTDFSGEFSDISYSPWGAPKGTGEAFLIIRTDVGQKVVDAAVKQNLIEITDPNPDLSGMKKFLNKKRKKNFLTLLGKDLIKANYLNLNVDELKDILEE
;
A
#
# COMPACT_ATOMS: atom_id res chain seq x y z
N ASP A 1 -2.11 -20.35 4.09
CA ASP A 1 -3.53 -20.00 3.83
C ASP A 1 -3.96 -18.58 4.20
N ASN A 2 -3.04 -17.64 4.48
CA ASN A 2 -3.39 -16.28 4.96
C ASN A 2 -3.34 -15.16 3.90
N ALA A 3 -3.41 -15.50 2.60
CA ALA A 3 -3.44 -14.52 1.52
C ALA A 3 -4.69 -14.72 0.66
N GLY A 4 -5.70 -13.87 0.87
CA GLY A 4 -6.92 -13.88 0.07
C GLY A 4 -6.73 -13.09 -1.23
N PRO A 5 -7.08 -13.64 -2.42
CA PRO A 5 -6.97 -12.93 -3.69
C PRO A 5 -8.12 -11.92 -3.86
N LEU A 6 -8.10 -10.83 -3.09
CA LEU A 6 -9.22 -9.89 -2.95
C LEU A 6 -9.62 -9.20 -4.28
N ILE A 7 -8.68 -9.06 -5.22
CA ILE A 7 -8.94 -8.48 -6.55
C ILE A 7 -9.98 -9.27 -7.34
N THR A 8 -10.06 -10.59 -7.15
CA THR A 8 -11.04 -11.43 -7.86
C THR A 8 -12.49 -11.11 -7.46
N GLY A 9 -12.70 -10.57 -6.26
CA GLY A 9 -14.00 -10.09 -5.79
C GLY A 9 -14.57 -8.95 -6.63
N ILE A 10 -13.71 -8.11 -7.24
CA ILE A 10 -14.14 -7.04 -8.14
C ILE A 10 -14.84 -7.62 -9.36
N GLY A 11 -14.23 -8.61 -10.01
CA GLY A 11 -14.80 -9.25 -11.20
C GLY A 11 -16.13 -9.95 -10.89
N LYS A 12 -16.29 -10.51 -9.69
CA LYS A 12 -17.58 -11.06 -9.24
C LYS A 12 -18.63 -9.96 -9.09
N ALA A 13 -18.33 -8.91 -8.34
CA ALA A 13 -19.25 -7.79 -8.15
C ALA A 13 -19.64 -7.11 -9.48
N TYR A 14 -18.69 -7.01 -10.41
CA TYR A 14 -18.95 -6.51 -11.76
C TYR A 14 -19.93 -7.40 -12.53
N LYS A 15 -19.75 -8.73 -12.50
CA LYS A 15 -20.69 -9.70 -13.11
C LYS A 15 -22.08 -9.66 -12.46
N ASP A 16 -22.14 -9.29 -11.19
CA ASP A 16 -23.39 -9.05 -10.45
C ASP A 16 -23.95 -7.63 -10.69
N TYR A 17 -23.48 -6.94 -11.73
CA TYR A 17 -23.90 -5.61 -12.17
C TYR A 17 -23.76 -4.49 -11.13
N LYS A 18 -22.83 -4.63 -10.18
CA LYS A 18 -22.50 -3.57 -9.21
C LYS A 18 -21.69 -2.46 -9.88
N ARG A 19 -21.94 -1.21 -9.49
CA ARG A 19 -21.36 -0.01 -10.14
C ARG A 19 -20.42 0.80 -9.25
N ASP A 20 -20.56 0.69 -7.93
CA ASP A 20 -19.77 1.40 -6.92
C ASP A 20 -19.10 0.39 -5.99
N ILE A 21 -18.01 -0.21 -6.47
CA ILE A 21 -17.33 -1.31 -5.78
C ILE A 21 -16.28 -0.74 -4.83
N GLY A 22 -16.52 -0.90 -3.52
CA GLY A 22 -15.51 -0.69 -2.50
C GLY A 22 -14.57 -1.90 -2.38
N ILE A 23 -13.27 -1.65 -2.30
CA ILE A 23 -12.27 -2.69 -2.05
C ILE A 23 -11.39 -2.31 -0.87
N ILE A 24 -11.16 -3.32 -0.02
CA ILE A 24 -10.18 -3.25 1.05
C ILE A 24 -9.08 -4.28 0.75
N GLY A 25 -7.81 -3.93 0.95
CA GLY A 25 -6.73 -4.88 0.66
C GLY A 25 -5.35 -4.44 1.14
N ASN A 26 -4.32 -5.20 0.80
CA ASN A 26 -2.93 -4.87 1.08
C ASN A 26 -2.29 -4.13 -0.10
N PRO A 27 -1.09 -3.54 0.07
CA PRO A 27 -0.45 -2.74 -0.97
C PRO A 27 -0.30 -3.45 -2.32
N CYS A 28 0.02 -4.74 -2.31
CA CYS A 28 0.14 -5.53 -3.54
C CYS A 28 -1.19 -5.67 -4.32
N HIS A 29 -2.34 -5.68 -3.64
CA HIS A 29 -3.64 -5.67 -4.31
C HIS A 29 -3.83 -4.36 -5.07
N PHE A 30 -3.51 -3.22 -4.46
CA PHE A 30 -3.66 -1.91 -5.10
C PHE A 30 -2.64 -1.67 -6.21
N GLN A 31 -1.41 -2.17 -6.09
CA GLN A 31 -0.46 -2.19 -7.20
C GLN A 31 -0.99 -3.02 -8.38
N GLY A 32 -1.57 -4.20 -8.12
CA GLY A 32 -2.20 -5.02 -9.14
C GLY A 32 -3.40 -4.32 -9.78
N LEU A 33 -4.28 -3.73 -8.96
CA LEU A 33 -5.45 -2.99 -9.41
C LEU A 33 -5.07 -1.79 -10.27
N ALA A 34 -4.08 -0.99 -9.84
CA ALA A 34 -3.57 0.15 -10.59
C ALA A 34 -3.07 -0.27 -11.98
N LYS A 35 -2.34 -1.41 -12.08
CA LYS A 35 -1.91 -1.96 -13.37
C LYS A 35 -3.09 -2.37 -14.26
N ILE A 36 -4.13 -2.98 -13.68
CA ILE A 36 -5.32 -3.39 -14.43
C ILE A 36 -6.08 -2.16 -14.95
N LEU A 37 -6.22 -1.11 -14.13
CA LEU A 37 -6.92 0.12 -14.49
C LEU A 37 -6.29 0.87 -15.68
N VAL A 38 -4.97 0.72 -15.88
CA VAL A 38 -4.25 1.33 -17.01
C VAL A 38 -4.00 0.35 -18.16
N SER A 39 -4.61 -0.84 -18.11
CA SER A 39 -4.52 -1.85 -19.15
C SER A 39 -5.77 -1.87 -20.03
N ASP A 40 -5.67 -2.50 -21.20
CA ASP A 40 -6.82 -2.67 -22.12
C ASP A 40 -7.80 -3.78 -21.68
N PHE A 41 -7.56 -4.43 -20.54
CA PHE A 41 -8.40 -5.52 -20.07
C PHE A 41 -9.65 -5.03 -19.36
N ASN A 42 -10.83 -5.36 -19.91
CA ASN A 42 -12.11 -5.13 -19.24
C ASN A 42 -12.34 -6.20 -18.15
N THR A 43 -12.16 -5.80 -16.89
CA THR A 43 -12.28 -6.66 -15.71
C THR A 43 -13.29 -6.14 -14.68
N GLY A 44 -13.96 -5.02 -14.97
CA GLY A 44 -14.77 -4.29 -13.99
C GLY A 44 -13.96 -3.49 -12.97
N ALA A 45 -12.62 -3.44 -13.10
CA ALA A 45 -11.74 -2.65 -12.23
C ALA A 45 -12.11 -1.16 -12.20
N GLU A 46 -12.59 -0.62 -13.32
CA GLU A 46 -13.04 0.77 -13.47
C GLU A 46 -14.29 1.08 -12.62
N ARG A 47 -15.00 0.06 -12.12
CA ARG A 47 -16.12 0.21 -11.19
C ARG A 47 -15.69 0.34 -9.74
N THR A 48 -14.38 0.31 -9.45
CA THR A 48 -13.89 0.54 -8.10
C THR A 48 -14.01 2.01 -7.71
N SER A 49 -14.95 2.31 -6.81
CA SER A 49 -15.26 3.67 -6.38
C SER A 49 -14.59 4.06 -5.06
N LEU A 50 -14.09 3.09 -4.30
CA LEU A 50 -13.38 3.32 -3.04
C LEU A 50 -12.31 2.26 -2.79
N ARG A 51 -11.11 2.69 -2.45
CA ARG A 51 -9.92 1.85 -2.24
C ARG A 51 -9.32 2.12 -0.87
N ILE A 52 -9.42 1.18 0.06
CA ILE A 52 -8.84 1.29 1.41
C ILE A 52 -7.71 0.28 1.58
N ALA A 53 -6.49 0.76 1.76
CA ALA A 53 -5.33 -0.09 2.02
C ALA A 53 -5.10 -0.32 3.50
N PHE A 54 -4.88 -1.58 3.88
CA PHE A 54 -4.20 -1.94 5.11
C PHE A 54 -2.69 -1.91 4.87
N ALA A 55 -1.97 -1.14 5.69
CA ALA A 55 -0.53 -1.21 5.71
C ALA A 55 -0.06 -2.66 5.90
N CYS A 56 1.08 -3.01 5.33
CA CYS A 56 1.54 -4.39 5.32
C CYS A 56 3.05 -4.45 5.39
N SER A 57 3.60 -5.10 6.41
CA SER A 57 5.03 -5.39 6.49
C SER A 57 5.40 -6.66 5.70
N SER A 58 4.62 -7.72 5.85
CA SER A 58 4.73 -8.97 5.09
C SER A 58 3.44 -9.79 5.23
N GLY A 59 2.95 -10.36 4.14
CA GLY A 59 1.85 -11.34 4.14
C GLY A 59 2.31 -12.78 4.39
N GLY A 60 3.59 -12.98 4.74
CA GLY A 60 4.16 -14.31 5.01
C GLY A 60 4.42 -15.17 3.78
N MET A 61 4.17 -14.65 2.57
CA MET A 61 4.39 -15.37 1.32
C MET A 61 5.78 -15.07 0.73
N THR A 62 6.32 -16.01 -0.06
CA THR A 62 7.61 -15.86 -0.75
C THR A 62 7.66 -14.60 -1.62
N GLY A 63 6.54 -14.19 -2.24
CA GLY A 63 6.47 -12.98 -3.05
C GLY A 63 6.62 -11.68 -2.25
N CYS A 64 6.34 -11.68 -0.94
CA CYS A 64 6.35 -10.46 -0.12
C CYS A 64 7.74 -9.82 -0.03
N LYS A 65 8.82 -10.61 -0.19
CA LYS A 65 10.20 -10.11 -0.18
C LYS A 65 10.54 -9.20 -1.36
N TYR A 66 9.67 -9.10 -2.37
CA TYR A 66 9.82 -8.22 -3.53
C TYR A 66 8.94 -6.97 -3.46
N CYS A 67 8.02 -6.89 -2.49
CA CYS A 67 7.08 -5.78 -2.38
C CYS A 67 7.73 -4.61 -1.63
N THR A 68 7.92 -3.46 -2.26
CA THR A 68 8.54 -2.28 -1.65
C THR A 68 7.54 -1.32 -1.00
N ASP A 69 6.24 -1.49 -1.25
CA ASP A 69 5.18 -0.65 -0.72
C ASP A 69 4.66 -1.17 0.62
N PHE A 70 4.76 -0.35 1.67
CA PHE A 70 4.23 -0.64 2.99
C PHE A 70 2.84 -0.04 3.21
N SER A 71 2.62 1.21 2.80
CA SER A 71 1.44 1.98 3.17
C SER A 71 0.25 1.80 2.24
N GLY A 72 0.43 1.20 1.06
CA GLY A 72 -0.61 1.12 0.04
C GLY A 72 -0.74 2.46 -0.68
N GLU A 73 0.29 2.80 -1.45
CA GLU A 73 0.43 4.11 -2.10
C GLU A 73 -0.63 4.37 -3.19
N PHE A 74 -1.28 3.31 -3.68
CA PHE A 74 -2.29 3.33 -4.75
C PHE A 74 -3.75 3.28 -4.26
N SER A 75 -4.00 3.49 -2.97
CA SER A 75 -5.35 3.54 -2.39
C SER A 75 -5.88 4.97 -2.27
N ASP A 76 -7.18 5.13 -1.98
CA ASP A 76 -7.76 6.42 -1.63
C ASP A 76 -7.44 6.79 -0.17
N ILE A 77 -7.48 5.76 0.68
CA ILE A 77 -7.18 5.84 2.11
C ILE A 77 -6.22 4.71 2.47
N SER A 78 -5.22 4.97 3.29
CA SER A 78 -4.39 3.94 3.92
C SER A 78 -4.61 3.93 5.42
N TYR A 79 -4.86 2.76 5.99
CA TYR A 79 -5.00 2.51 7.42
C TYR A 79 -3.78 1.73 7.93
N SER A 80 -3.16 2.20 9.02
CA SER A 80 -2.01 1.54 9.65
C SER A 80 -2.08 1.61 11.17
N PRO A 81 -2.23 0.48 11.88
CA PRO A 81 -1.99 0.43 13.32
C PRO A 81 -0.49 0.45 13.65
N TRP A 82 0.38 0.16 12.67
CA TRP A 82 1.83 0.18 12.87
C TRP A 82 2.36 1.61 12.79
N GLY A 83 3.09 2.00 13.84
CA GLY A 83 3.62 3.34 14.01
C GLY A 83 2.73 4.24 14.87
N ALA A 84 1.45 3.91 15.02
CA ALA A 84 0.52 4.62 15.91
C ALA A 84 0.89 4.40 17.39
N PRO A 85 0.47 5.29 18.30
CA PRO A 85 0.69 5.14 19.74
C PRO A 85 0.24 3.77 20.25
N LYS A 86 1.12 3.06 20.94
CA LYS A 86 0.81 1.70 21.42
C LYS A 86 -0.16 1.78 22.60
N GLY A 87 -1.16 0.89 22.58
CA GLY A 87 -2.09 0.72 23.71
C GLY A 87 -3.24 1.72 23.76
N THR A 88 -3.34 2.65 22.79
CA THR A 88 -4.45 3.63 22.73
C THR A 88 -5.61 3.16 21.86
N GLY A 89 -5.39 2.16 21.01
CA GLY A 89 -6.37 1.74 20.00
C GLY A 89 -6.42 2.64 18.76
N GLU A 90 -5.54 3.64 18.68
CA GLU A 90 -5.40 4.53 17.54
C GLU A 90 -4.71 3.85 16.35
N ALA A 91 -4.95 4.41 15.16
CA ALA A 91 -4.29 4.01 13.93
C ALA A 91 -4.04 5.24 13.07
N PHE A 92 -2.99 5.21 12.25
CA PHE A 92 -2.77 6.23 11.25
C PHE A 92 -3.72 6.03 10.07
N LEU A 93 -4.30 7.14 9.64
CA LEU A 93 -5.10 7.24 8.44
C LEU A 93 -4.42 8.21 7.47
N ILE A 94 -3.96 7.71 6.33
CA ILE A 94 -3.33 8.51 5.28
C ILE A 94 -4.36 8.71 4.17
N ILE A 95 -4.78 9.95 3.96
CA ILE A 95 -5.72 10.32 2.90
C ILE A 95 -4.91 10.69 1.66
N ARG A 96 -5.25 10.13 0.50
CA ARG A 96 -4.47 10.32 -0.74
C ARG A 96 -5.26 11.00 -1.86
N THR A 97 -6.56 10.78 -1.90
CA THR A 97 -7.44 11.26 -2.99
C THR A 97 -8.63 12.02 -2.43
N ASP A 98 -9.27 12.82 -3.28
CA ASP A 98 -10.50 13.55 -2.93
C ASP A 98 -11.64 12.60 -2.51
N VAL A 99 -11.70 11.40 -3.10
CA VAL A 99 -12.64 10.36 -2.69
C VAL A 99 -12.36 9.93 -1.26
N GLY A 100 -11.08 9.70 -0.92
CA GLY A 100 -10.67 9.38 0.44
C GLY A 100 -11.04 10.48 1.43
N GLN A 101 -10.78 11.75 1.09
CA GLN A 101 -11.11 12.88 1.95
C GLN A 101 -12.62 12.95 2.23
N LYS A 102 -13.45 12.85 1.19
CA LYS A 102 -14.92 12.86 1.34
C LYS A 102 -15.43 11.75 2.27
N VAL A 103 -14.84 10.56 2.17
CA VAL A 103 -15.21 9.41 3.02
C VAL A 103 -14.81 9.64 4.47
N VAL A 104 -13.61 10.16 4.72
CA VAL A 104 -13.14 10.47 6.08
C VAL A 104 -13.97 11.58 6.72
N ASP A 105 -14.22 12.67 5.99
CA ASP A 105 -15.05 13.79 6.47
C ASP A 105 -16.46 13.32 6.84
N ALA A 106 -17.06 12.46 6.00
CA ALA A 106 -18.37 11.88 6.28
C ALA A 106 -18.34 10.99 7.53
N ALA A 107 -17.30 10.18 7.72
CA ALA A 107 -17.14 9.32 8.89
C ALA A 107 -16.97 10.12 10.19
N VAL A 108 -16.19 11.21 10.17
CA VAL A 108 -16.04 12.14 11.30
C VAL A 108 -17.37 12.84 11.60
N LYS A 109 -18.06 13.36 10.57
CA LYS A 109 -19.37 14.02 10.73
C LYS A 109 -20.43 13.08 11.32
N GLN A 110 -20.35 11.78 11.03
CA GLN A 110 -21.25 10.76 11.56
C GLN A 110 -20.82 10.21 12.93
N ASN A 111 -19.74 10.75 13.52
CA ASN A 111 -19.15 10.25 14.78
C ASN A 111 -18.77 8.76 14.72
N LEU A 112 -18.37 8.26 13.55
CA LEU A 112 -17.88 6.88 13.39
C LEU A 112 -16.40 6.74 13.73
N ILE A 113 -15.64 7.83 13.55
CA ILE A 113 -14.22 7.94 13.89
C ILE A 113 -13.95 9.33 14.47
N GLU A 114 -12.89 9.44 15.26
CA GLU A 114 -12.37 10.69 15.79
C GLU A 114 -10.94 10.90 15.27
N ILE A 115 -10.62 12.14 14.90
CA ILE A 115 -9.25 12.53 14.55
C ILE A 115 -8.59 13.05 15.84
N THR A 116 -7.73 12.23 16.44
CA THR A 116 -6.99 12.59 17.66
C THR A 116 -5.90 13.63 17.39
N ASP A 117 -5.19 13.47 16.27
CA ASP A 117 -4.16 14.40 15.81
C ASP A 117 -4.17 14.46 14.27
N PRO A 118 -4.43 15.62 13.64
CA PRO A 118 -4.36 15.76 12.20
C PRO A 118 -2.92 15.76 11.65
N ASN A 119 -1.90 15.99 12.49
CA ASN A 119 -0.49 16.03 12.10
C ASN A 119 0.39 15.19 13.06
N PRO A 120 0.15 13.87 13.13
CA PRO A 120 0.83 13.01 14.10
C PRO A 120 2.32 12.84 13.77
N ASP A 121 3.11 12.48 14.78
CA ASP A 121 4.49 12.07 14.56
C ASP A 121 4.57 10.77 13.74
N LEU A 122 5.13 10.88 12.53
CA LEU A 122 5.29 9.77 11.60
C LEU A 122 6.61 9.00 11.78
N SER A 123 7.46 9.37 12.75
CA SER A 123 8.78 8.75 12.95
C SER A 123 8.69 7.22 13.10
N GLY A 124 7.70 6.74 13.86
CA GLY A 124 7.41 5.32 14.04
C GLY A 124 7.03 4.62 12.74
N MET A 125 6.14 5.22 11.94
CA MET A 125 5.71 4.66 10.66
C MET A 125 6.81 4.67 9.60
N LYS A 126 7.59 5.77 9.52
CA LYS A 126 8.73 5.90 8.60
C LYS A 126 9.76 4.78 8.79
N LYS A 127 9.99 4.33 10.02
CA LYS A 127 10.86 3.17 10.30
C LYS A 127 10.36 1.90 9.61
N PHE A 128 9.05 1.62 9.63
CA PHE A 128 8.49 0.44 8.96
C PHE A 128 8.54 0.55 7.44
N LEU A 129 8.20 1.73 6.90
CA LEU A 129 8.30 2.06 5.48
C LEU A 129 9.72 1.82 4.95
N ASN A 130 10.70 2.50 5.54
CA ASN A 130 12.10 2.44 5.10
C ASN A 130 12.65 1.03 5.24
N LYS A 131 12.36 0.34 6.36
CA LYS A 131 12.81 -1.04 6.57
C LYS A 131 12.26 -1.99 5.49
N LYS A 132 10.98 -1.90 5.15
CA LYS A 132 10.38 -2.76 4.11
C LYS A 132 10.97 -2.42 2.74
N ARG A 133 11.02 -1.13 2.39
CA ARG A 133 11.54 -0.64 1.12
C ARG A 133 12.99 -1.07 0.90
N LYS A 134 13.90 -0.75 1.83
CA LYS A 134 15.33 -1.11 1.75
C LYS A 134 15.54 -2.62 1.62
N LYS A 135 14.95 -3.41 2.54
CA LYS A 135 15.11 -4.87 2.55
C LYS A 135 14.63 -5.52 1.25
N ASN A 136 13.46 -5.11 0.76
CA ASN A 136 12.85 -5.75 -0.39
C ASN A 136 13.41 -5.23 -1.72
N PHE A 137 13.89 -3.98 -1.75
CA PHE A 137 14.63 -3.44 -2.88
C PHE A 137 15.97 -4.18 -3.11
N LEU A 138 16.71 -4.47 -2.04
CA LEU A 138 17.90 -5.33 -2.13
C LEU A 138 17.58 -6.72 -2.71
N THR A 139 16.39 -7.24 -2.42
CA THR A 139 15.96 -8.53 -2.97
C THR A 139 15.58 -8.42 -4.45
N LEU A 140 15.02 -7.29 -4.90
CA LEU A 140 14.73 -7.00 -6.30
C LEU A 140 15.99 -6.82 -7.14
N LEU A 141 17.03 -6.16 -6.60
CA LEU A 141 18.33 -6.04 -7.25
C LEU A 141 18.99 -7.41 -7.48
N GLY A 142 18.65 -8.43 -6.69
CA GLY A 142 19.36 -9.70 -6.76
C GLY A 142 20.83 -9.55 -6.36
N LYS A 143 21.56 -10.67 -6.36
CA LYS A 143 23.00 -10.69 -6.00
C LYS A 143 23.92 -10.51 -7.21
N ASP A 144 23.37 -10.65 -8.41
CA ASP A 144 24.13 -10.77 -9.67
C ASP A 144 24.23 -9.44 -10.45
N LEU A 145 23.53 -8.37 -10.01
CA LEU A 145 23.45 -7.10 -10.74
C LEU A 145 24.73 -6.25 -10.69
N ILE A 146 25.79 -6.68 -9.99
CA ILE A 146 27.08 -5.97 -9.96
C ILE A 146 27.97 -6.50 -11.10
N LYS A 147 27.49 -6.32 -12.34
CA LYS A 147 28.33 -6.31 -13.55
C LYS A 147 27.62 -5.61 -14.71
N ALA A 148 27.04 -4.43 -14.43
CA ALA A 148 26.66 -3.52 -15.50
C ALA A 148 27.93 -2.83 -16.01
N ASN A 149 28.59 -3.41 -17.02
CA ASN A 149 29.78 -2.82 -17.70
C ASN A 149 29.58 -1.38 -18.20
N TYR A 150 28.35 -0.85 -18.19
CA TYR A 150 28.03 0.48 -18.67
C TYR A 150 27.77 1.51 -17.56
N LEU A 151 27.46 1.08 -16.33
CA LEU A 151 27.03 2.03 -15.29
C LEU A 151 28.12 2.40 -14.28
N ASN A 152 29.25 1.69 -14.21
CA ASN A 152 30.36 1.97 -13.27
C ASN A 152 29.95 2.22 -11.81
N LEU A 153 28.74 1.83 -11.40
CA LEU A 153 28.28 2.06 -10.04
C LEU A 153 28.92 1.01 -9.13
N ASN A 154 29.77 1.49 -8.22
CA ASN A 154 30.36 0.69 -7.16
C ASN A 154 29.27 0.34 -6.13
N VAL A 155 29.37 -0.86 -5.54
CA VAL A 155 28.59 -1.26 -4.35
C VAL A 155 28.66 -0.21 -3.24
N ASP A 156 29.80 0.47 -3.07
CA ASP A 156 29.95 1.54 -2.08
C ASP A 156 29.14 2.80 -2.42
N GLU A 157 28.97 3.14 -3.70
CA GLU A 157 28.11 4.26 -4.12
C GLU A 157 26.61 3.92 -3.93
N LEU A 158 26.27 2.63 -4.00
CA LEU A 158 24.95 2.12 -3.65
C LEU A 158 24.71 2.05 -2.13
N LYS A 159 25.76 1.89 -1.32
CA LYS A 159 25.63 1.88 0.15
C LYS A 159 25.15 3.23 0.65
N ASP A 160 25.70 4.33 0.16
CA ASP A 160 25.29 5.68 0.56
C ASP A 160 23.80 5.94 0.25
N ILE A 161 23.30 5.44 -0.88
CA ILE A 161 21.87 5.53 -1.27
C ILE A 161 20.98 4.65 -0.40
N LEU A 162 21.50 3.54 0.11
CA LEU A 162 20.75 2.56 0.89
C LEU A 162 20.88 2.77 2.40
N GLU A 163 21.86 3.51 2.91
CA GLU A 163 22.13 3.72 4.33
C GLU A 163 21.41 4.91 4.98
N GLU A 164 20.71 5.74 4.20
CA GLU A 164 19.66 6.66 4.68
C GLU A 164 18.30 5.96 4.95
#